data_AF-A0A2T6L5I8-F1
#
_entry.id   AF-A0A2T6L5I8-F1
#
_cell.length_a   1.000
_cell.length_b   1.000
_cell.length_c   1.000
_cell.angle_alpha   90.00
_cell.angle_beta   90.00
_cell.angle_gamma   90.00
#
_symmetry.space_group_name_H-M   'P 1'
#
loop_
_entity.id
_entity.type
_entity.pdbx_description
1 polymer ?
#
loop_
_entity_poly.entity_id
_entity_poly.type
_entity_poly.pdbx_seq_one_letter_code
_entity_poly.pdbx_strand_id
1 'polypeptide(L)'
;MAELADEEWVVGKGLRGEPQFGAWPTLLEPKVAHAAREWHARLGLVAAGLGITTLPEIAAPALPADVVTVGVDDPAWLGRAAVAITRPERPQRPQRPASVDAVVAVLRQVARELG
;
A
#
# COMPACT_ATOMS: atom_id res chain seq x y z
N MET A 1 0.00 10.81 16.22
CA MET A 1 1.37 10.24 16.20
C MET A 1 1.75 9.51 17.48
N ALA A 2 1.56 10.07 18.68
CA ALA A 2 1.89 9.38 19.93
C ALA A 2 1.23 7.99 20.06
N GLU A 3 -0.03 7.86 19.64
CA GLU A 3 -0.78 6.60 19.63
C GLU A 3 -0.14 5.48 18.81
N LEU A 4 0.66 5.81 17.79
CA LEU A 4 1.32 4.83 16.93
C LEU A 4 2.80 4.59 17.30
N ALA A 5 3.36 5.45 18.15
CA ALA A 5 4.79 5.41 18.49
C ALA A 5 5.12 4.22 19.39
N ASP A 6 4.17 3.79 20.21
CA ASP A 6 4.38 2.68 21.14
C ASP A 6 3.98 1.30 20.59
N GLU A 7 3.33 1.26 19.43
CA GLU A 7 2.84 0.04 18.78
C GLU A 7 3.95 -0.81 18.18
N GLU A 8 3.74 -2.13 18.18
CA GLU A 8 4.62 -3.09 17.51
C GLU A 8 4.32 -3.14 16.01
N TRP A 9 5.31 -2.82 15.18
CA TRP A 9 5.14 -2.74 13.74
C TRP A 9 5.59 -4.00 13.01
N VAL A 10 4.70 -4.51 12.16
CA VAL A 10 4.99 -5.53 11.15
C VAL A 10 5.24 -4.83 9.82
N VAL A 11 6.49 -4.81 9.35
CA VAL A 11 6.89 -4.06 8.14
C VAL A 11 7.18 -4.98 6.95
N GLY A 12 7.06 -4.42 5.74
CA GLY A 12 7.54 -5.08 4.53
C GLY A 12 9.07 -5.17 4.49
N LYS A 13 9.62 -6.28 3.99
CA LYS A 13 11.06 -6.43 3.69
C LYS A 13 11.26 -6.82 2.22
N GLY A 14 12.05 -6.07 1.47
CA GLY A 14 12.26 -6.23 0.03
C GLY A 14 13.62 -5.69 -0.42
N LEU A 15 13.95 -5.84 -1.70
CA LEU A 15 15.17 -5.27 -2.26
C LEU A 15 15.08 -3.74 -2.34
N ARG A 16 16.22 -3.06 -2.51
CA ARG A 16 16.26 -1.61 -2.74
C ARG A 16 15.36 -1.26 -3.94
N GLY A 17 14.34 -0.42 -3.73
CA GLY A 17 13.44 0.07 -4.78
C GLY A 17 12.05 -0.57 -4.82
N GLU A 18 11.78 -1.63 -4.05
CA GLU A 18 10.42 -2.13 -3.88
C GLU A 18 9.64 -1.22 -2.91
N PRO A 19 8.33 -0.96 -3.12
CA PRO A 19 7.51 -0.23 -2.16
C PRO A 19 7.30 -1.10 -0.92
N GLN A 20 8.24 -1.01 0.01
CA GLN A 20 8.16 -1.68 1.30
C GLN A 20 7.32 -0.78 2.18
N PHE A 21 6.03 -1.10 2.33
CA PHE A 21 5.20 -0.39 3.29
C PHE A 21 5.81 -0.62 4.68
N GLY A 22 6.57 0.37 5.13
CA GLY A 22 7.17 0.40 6.46
C GLY A 22 6.12 0.71 7.52
N ALA A 23 6.60 1.15 8.68
CA ALA A 23 5.74 1.82 9.64
C ALA A 23 5.14 3.10 9.06
N TRP A 24 4.28 3.78 9.81
CA TRP A 24 3.63 5.00 9.34
C TRP A 24 4.67 6.03 8.83
N PRO A 25 4.51 6.66 7.66
CA PRO A 25 5.60 7.39 6.98
C PRO A 25 6.20 8.58 7.74
N THR A 26 5.43 9.24 8.60
CA THR A 26 5.88 10.40 9.40
C THR A 26 6.35 10.01 10.80
N LEU A 27 6.28 8.71 11.15
CA LEU A 27 6.79 8.19 12.41
C LEU A 27 8.31 8.02 12.31
N LEU A 28 9.05 8.85 13.06
CA LEU A 28 10.51 8.89 12.96
C LEU A 28 11.19 7.66 13.58
N GLU A 29 10.66 7.16 14.70
CA GLU A 29 11.27 6.09 15.48
C GLU A 29 10.25 4.96 15.77
N PRO A 30 9.83 4.21 14.74
CA PRO A 30 8.88 3.11 14.92
C PRO A 30 9.52 1.89 15.61
N LYS A 31 8.76 1.23 16.50
CA LYS A 31 9.16 -0.06 17.09
C LYS A 31 8.86 -1.20 16.13
N VAL A 32 9.84 -1.57 15.30
CA VAL A 32 9.67 -2.69 14.35
C VAL A 32 9.90 -4.03 15.06
N ALA A 33 8.82 -4.75 15.34
CA ALA A 33 8.86 -6.09 15.95
C ALA A 33 9.08 -7.21 14.93
N HIS A 34 8.49 -7.06 13.74
CA HIS A 34 8.51 -8.09 12.71
C HIS A 34 8.73 -7.52 11.31
N ALA A 35 9.36 -8.30 10.44
CA ALA A 35 9.56 -7.95 9.05
C ALA A 35 9.25 -9.17 8.17
N ALA A 36 8.33 -9.01 7.22
CA ALA A 36 7.94 -10.06 6.28
C ALA A 36 7.96 -9.52 4.85
N ARG A 37 8.46 -10.33 3.91
CA ARG A 37 8.47 -9.95 2.49
C ARG A 37 7.09 -10.05 1.88
N GLU A 38 6.40 -11.14 2.15
CA GLU A 38 5.13 -11.44 1.50
C GLU A 38 3.97 -10.79 2.25
N TRP A 39 3.07 -10.16 1.49
CA TRP A 39 1.91 -9.45 2.02
C TRP A 39 1.03 -10.31 2.93
N HIS A 40 0.73 -11.54 2.48
CA HIS A 40 -0.10 -12.49 3.23
C HIS A 40 0.55 -12.91 4.55
N ALA A 41 1.88 -13.10 4.58
CA ALA A 41 2.58 -13.43 5.82
C ALA A 41 2.49 -12.27 6.83
N ARG A 42 2.60 -11.04 6.33
CA ARG A 42 2.47 -9.82 7.13
C ARG A 42 1.07 -9.69 7.74
N LEU A 43 0.03 -9.93 6.94
CA LEU A 43 -1.36 -9.91 7.42
C LEU A 43 -1.64 -11.05 8.40
N GLY A 44 -1.04 -12.23 8.21
CA GLY A 44 -1.15 -13.33 9.17
C GLY A 44 -0.58 -12.98 10.55
N LEU A 45 0.52 -12.21 10.61
CA LEU A 45 1.07 -11.71 11.88
C LEU A 45 0.13 -10.70 12.56
N VAL A 46 -0.48 -9.81 11.78
CA VAL A 46 -1.47 -8.84 12.29
C VAL A 46 -2.71 -9.57 12.82
N ALA A 47 -3.25 -10.53 12.05
CA ALA A 47 -4.37 -11.37 12.46
C ALA A 47 -4.07 -12.17 13.73
N ALA A 48 -2.81 -12.59 13.93
CA ALA A 48 -2.36 -13.25 15.14
C ALA A 48 -2.14 -12.29 16.33
N GLY A 49 -2.38 -10.99 16.17
CA GLY A 49 -2.21 -9.98 17.24
C GLY A 49 -0.76 -9.63 17.55
N LEU A 50 0.18 -9.90 16.62
CA LEU A 50 1.62 -9.66 16.82
C LEU A 50 2.06 -8.25 16.39
N GLY A 51 1.13 -7.34 16.16
CA GLY A 51 1.41 -5.95 15.81
C GLY A 51 0.51 -5.40 14.71
N ILE A 52 0.80 -4.17 14.29
CA ILE A 52 0.06 -3.42 13.27
C ILE A 52 0.89 -3.24 11.99
N THR A 53 0.24 -2.86 10.91
CA THR A 53 0.95 -2.60 9.64
C THR A 53 0.31 -1.48 8.84
N THR A 54 1.13 -0.77 8.06
CA THR A 54 0.63 0.23 7.11
C THR A 54 0.03 -0.47 5.90
N LEU A 55 -1.17 -0.03 5.51
CA LEU A 55 -1.94 -0.56 4.41
C LEU A 55 -2.26 0.55 3.41
N PRO A 56 -1.98 0.39 2.10
CA PRO A 56 -2.56 1.28 1.11
C PRO A 56 -4.06 1.01 0.98
N GLU A 57 -4.86 2.07 0.94
CA GLU A 57 -6.33 1.99 0.94
C GLU A 57 -6.91 1.09 -0.17
N ILE A 58 -6.27 1.07 -1.35
CA ILE A 58 -6.64 0.18 -2.46
C ILE A 58 -6.60 -1.32 -2.09
N ALA A 59 -5.85 -1.70 -1.07
CA ALA A 59 -5.75 -3.08 -0.59
C ALA A 59 -6.75 -3.41 0.54
N ALA A 60 -7.48 -2.41 1.08
CA ALA A 60 -8.44 -2.62 2.16
C ALA A 60 -9.57 -3.61 1.81
N PRO A 61 -10.14 -3.62 0.59
CA PRO A 61 -11.18 -4.59 0.22
C PRO A 61 -10.72 -6.05 0.20
N ALA A 62 -9.40 -6.30 0.20
CA ALA A 62 -8.81 -7.63 0.10
C ALA A 62 -8.31 -8.16 1.46
N LEU A 63 -8.69 -7.52 2.57
CA LEU A 63 -8.24 -7.94 3.89
C LEU A 63 -8.93 -9.22 4.37
N PRO A 64 -8.20 -10.07 5.13
CA PRO A 64 -8.79 -11.13 5.93
C PRO A 64 -9.85 -10.59 6.89
N ALA A 65 -10.87 -11.40 7.18
CA ALA A 65 -12.02 -10.99 7.99
C ALA A 65 -11.67 -10.68 9.47
N ASP A 66 -10.54 -11.20 9.95
CA ASP A 66 -9.97 -10.98 11.27
C ASP A 66 -9.03 -9.76 11.35
N VAL A 67 -8.86 -9.02 10.26
CA VAL A 67 -8.07 -7.79 10.21
C VAL A 67 -8.98 -6.59 9.99
N VAL A 68 -8.82 -5.57 10.84
CA VAL A 68 -9.53 -4.30 10.72
C VAL A 68 -8.58 -3.18 10.30
N THR A 69 -9.13 -2.17 9.63
CA THR A 69 -8.39 -0.96 9.24
C THR A 69 -8.82 0.23 10.07
N VAL A 70 -7.84 1.05 10.46
CA VAL A 70 -8.06 2.37 11.04
C VAL A 70 -7.43 3.42 10.13
N GLY A 71 -8.16 4.51 9.89
CA GLY A 71 -7.60 5.69 9.22
C GLY A 71 -6.65 6.40 10.17
N VAL A 72 -5.51 6.86 9.66
CA VAL A 72 -4.58 7.68 10.43
C VAL A 72 -4.75 9.13 10.01
N ASP A 73 -5.19 9.97 10.94
CA ASP A 73 -5.23 11.42 10.76
C ASP A 73 -3.85 11.99 11.09
N ASP A 74 -3.12 12.39 10.05
CA ASP A 74 -1.78 12.93 10.17
C ASP A 74 -1.59 14.11 9.20
N PRO A 75 -1.59 15.36 9.70
CA PRO A 75 -1.47 16.55 8.86
C PRO A 75 -0.09 16.69 8.20
N ALA A 76 0.94 15.97 8.68
CA ALA A 76 2.26 15.97 8.06
C ALA A 76 2.37 14.97 6.89
N TRP A 77 1.38 14.08 6.73
CA TRP A 77 1.37 13.09 5.67
C TRP A 77 0.82 13.69 4.36
N LEU A 78 1.69 13.79 3.36
CA LEU A 78 1.35 14.37 2.05
C LEU A 78 0.68 13.38 1.08
N GLY A 79 0.40 12.16 1.52
CA GLY A 79 -0.21 11.12 0.69
C GLY A 79 0.78 10.30 -0.13
N ARG A 80 0.21 9.36 -0.90
CA ARG A 80 0.94 8.46 -1.81
C ARG A 80 0.35 8.56 -3.21
N ALA A 81 1.20 8.47 -4.23
CA ALA A 81 0.77 8.40 -5.63
C ALA A 81 0.89 6.96 -6.14
N ALA A 82 -0.13 6.50 -6.88
CA ALA A 82 -0.08 5.29 -7.69
C ALA A 82 0.00 5.68 -9.17
N VAL A 83 0.91 5.04 -9.92
CA VAL A 83 1.12 5.37 -11.34
C VAL A 83 0.92 4.13 -12.19
N ALA A 84 0.10 4.24 -13.23
CA ALA A 84 -0.01 3.24 -14.28
C ALA A 84 1.03 3.50 -15.36
N ILE A 85 1.96 2.55 -15.55
CA ILE A 85 2.99 2.63 -16.59
C ILE A 85 2.62 1.68 -17.74
N THR A 86 2.48 2.24 -18.94
CA THR A 86 2.19 1.49 -20.16
C THR A 86 3.36 1.55 -21.12
N ARG A 87 3.51 0.56 -22.01
CA ARG A 87 4.49 0.64 -23.10
C ARG A 87 4.22 1.88 -23.97
N PRO A 88 5.27 2.57 -24.44
CA PRO A 88 5.10 3.69 -25.37
C PRO A 88 4.51 3.19 -26.70
N GLU A 89 3.79 4.08 -27.38
CA GLU A 89 3.32 3.84 -28.76
C GLU A 89 4.53 3.59 -29.66
N ARG A 90 4.41 2.59 -30.54
CA ARG A 90 5.46 2.28 -31.51
C ARG A 90 5.03 2.79 -32.87
N PRO A 91 5.95 3.23 -33.75
CA PRO A 91 5.60 3.65 -35.10
C PRO A 91 4.81 2.57 -35.88
N GLN A 92 5.08 1.28 -35.63
CA GLN A 92 4.41 0.15 -36.27
C GLN A 92 3.07 -0.25 -35.61
N ARG A 93 2.77 0.29 -34.42
CA ARG A 93 1.46 0.22 -33.74
C ARG A 93 1.16 1.59 -33.13
N PRO A 94 0.66 2.52 -33.95
CA PRO A 94 0.43 3.90 -33.52
C PRO A 94 -0.70 4.01 -32.49
N GLN A 95 -1.50 2.96 -32.31
CA GLN A 95 -2.55 2.93 -31.30
C GLN A 95 -2.23 1.89 -30.23
N ARG A 96 -2.28 2.34 -28.98
CA ARG A 96 -2.30 1.46 -27.83
C ARG A 96 -3.51 0.51 -27.93
N PRO A 97 -3.38 -0.77 -27.52
CA PRO A 97 -4.52 -1.68 -27.53
C PRO A 97 -5.66 -1.14 -26.65
N ALA A 98 -6.90 -1.18 -27.15
CA ALA A 98 -8.08 -0.72 -26.43
C ALA A 98 -8.24 -1.36 -25.05
N SER A 99 -7.76 -2.61 -24.87
CA SER A 99 -7.74 -3.28 -23.57
C SER A 99 -6.88 -2.55 -22.53
N VAL A 100 -5.76 -1.96 -22.93
CA VAL A 100 -4.90 -1.19 -22.01
C VAL A 100 -5.60 0.10 -21.60
N ASP A 101 -6.26 0.79 -22.53
CA ASP A 101 -7.00 2.01 -22.19
C ASP A 101 -8.20 1.73 -21.30
N ALA A 102 -8.90 0.62 -21.53
CA ALA A 102 -9.97 0.16 -20.64
C ALA A 102 -9.45 -0.09 -19.21
N VAL A 103 -8.33 -0.82 -19.06
CA VAL A 103 -7.72 -1.07 -17.74
C VAL A 103 -7.29 0.24 -17.06
N VAL A 104 -6.64 1.14 -17.78
CA VAL A 104 -6.22 2.45 -17.23
C VAL A 104 -7.43 3.29 -16.83
N ALA A 105 -8.52 3.27 -17.60
CA ALA A 105 -9.75 3.98 -17.26
C ALA A 105 -10.36 3.45 -15.96
N VAL A 106 -10.42 2.13 -15.78
CA VAL A 106 -10.89 1.50 -14.53
C VAL A 106 -10.00 1.86 -13.35
N LEU A 107 -8.67 1.76 -13.50
CA LEU A 107 -7.72 2.14 -12.43
C LEU A 107 -7.90 3.61 -12.01
N ARG A 108 -8.13 4.52 -12.97
CA ARG A 108 -8.42 5.93 -12.68
C ARG A 108 -9.77 6.14 -12.00
N GLN A 109 -10.76 5.31 -12.31
CA GLN A 109 -12.06 5.35 -11.66
C GLN A 109 -11.92 4.92 -10.20
N VAL A 110 -11.34 3.75 -9.94
CA VAL A 110 -11.10 3.24 -8.59
C VAL A 110 -10.28 4.24 -7.77
N ALA A 111 -9.26 4.88 -8.37
CA ALA A 111 -8.48 5.90 -7.67
C ALA A 111 -9.31 7.09 -7.19
N ARG A 112 -10.31 7.54 -7.96
CA ARG A 112 -11.21 8.64 -7.53
C ARG A 112 -12.19 8.22 -6.44
N GLU A 113 -12.54 6.95 -6.38
CA GLU A 113 -13.44 6.40 -5.35
C GLU A 113 -12.73 6.26 -3.99
N LEU A 114 -11.39 6.16 -4.00
CA LEU A 114 -10.55 6.01 -2.81
C LEU A 114 -9.99 7.34 -2.26
N GLY A 115 -10.36 8.50 -2.84
CA GLY A 115 -9.89 9.83 -2.38
C GLY A 115 -8.58 10.28 -3.00
#